data_AF-A0A3B0X5T2-F1
#
_entry.id   AF-A0A3B0X5T2-F1
#
_cell.length_a   1.000
_cell.length_b   1.000
_cell.length_c   1.000
_cell.angle_alpha   90.00
_cell.angle_beta   90.00
_cell.angle_gamma   90.00
#
_symmetry.space_group_name_H-M   'P 1'
#
loop_
_entity.id
_entity.type
_entity.pdbx_description
1 polymer ?
#
loop_
_entity_poly.entity_id
_entity_poly.type
_entity_poly.pdbx_seq_one_letter_code
_entity_poly.pdbx_strand_id
1 'polypeptide(L)'
;MSLPPFSFAEIEERFDDMFVEVDESVIQHLTQFDIQTQDALLVIVEKAASTSSGLAYQLANRLQRAIELMELETIEMWLDQAIDVFDSKGLYGAIEVLNELESVASHAQQKLTGIPFEEVCTMLEHFVIGLNGRRLKIETDKKTYTDTETIFLPSILNRFAEKDDNFQLYKCMVVFLWAQNWFGTWRGNITEALEQYE
;
A
#
# COMPACT_ATOMS: atom_id res chain seq x y z
N MET A 1 -14.63 -14.34 29.87
CA MET A 1 -15.49 -14.52 28.68
C MET A 1 -15.35 -13.25 27.87
N SER A 2 -15.01 -13.34 26.59
CA SER A 2 -15.08 -12.17 25.71
C SER A 2 -16.55 -11.75 25.61
N LEU A 3 -16.83 -10.45 25.62
CA LEU A 3 -18.18 -9.94 25.39
C LEU A 3 -18.65 -10.35 23.99
N PRO A 4 -19.96 -10.60 23.77
CA PRO A 4 -20.47 -10.85 22.44
C PRO A 4 -20.25 -9.61 21.54
N PRO A 5 -20.06 -9.78 20.22
CA PRO A 5 -20.09 -8.68 19.26
C PRO A 5 -21.40 -7.90 19.35
N PHE A 6 -21.36 -6.61 19.01
CA PHE A 6 -22.54 -5.78 18.92
C PHE A 6 -23.49 -6.29 17.82
N SER A 7 -24.77 -6.29 18.14
CA SER A 7 -25.84 -6.52 17.20
C SER A 7 -26.04 -5.33 16.27
N PHE A 8 -26.76 -5.53 15.17
CA PHE A 8 -27.12 -4.46 14.24
C PHE A 8 -27.77 -3.27 14.97
N ALA A 9 -28.75 -3.52 15.83
CA ALA A 9 -29.48 -2.48 16.56
C ALA A 9 -28.57 -1.70 17.53
N GLU A 10 -27.61 -2.38 18.17
CA GLU A 10 -26.64 -1.74 19.05
C GLU A 10 -25.63 -0.86 18.29
N ILE A 11 -25.26 -1.26 17.06
CA ILE A 11 -24.40 -0.44 16.20
C ILE A 11 -25.20 0.76 15.67
N GLU A 12 -26.43 0.55 15.20
CA GLU A 12 -27.36 1.59 14.75
C GLU A 12 -27.58 2.65 15.83
N GLU A 13 -27.90 2.24 17.07
CA GLU A 13 -28.08 3.14 18.21
C GLU A 13 -26.84 4.01 18.46
N ARG A 14 -25.63 3.47 18.28
CA ARG A 14 -24.39 4.25 18.43
C ARG A 14 -24.21 5.27 17.30
N PHE A 15 -24.51 4.91 16.06
CA PHE A 15 -24.49 5.88 14.95
C PHE A 15 -25.50 7.01 15.17
N ASP A 16 -26.68 6.68 15.68
CA ASP A 16 -27.72 7.65 16.07
C ASP A 16 -27.24 8.58 17.20
N ASP A 17 -26.62 8.02 18.25
CA ASP A 17 -26.05 8.78 19.37
C ASP A 17 -24.94 9.75 18.90
N MET A 18 -24.18 9.35 17.88
CA MET A 18 -23.15 10.17 17.24
C MET A 18 -23.72 11.18 16.22
N PHE A 19 -25.03 11.14 15.95
CA PHE A 19 -25.71 11.91 14.90
C PHE A 19 -25.07 11.72 13.51
N VAL A 20 -24.66 10.49 13.19
CA VAL A 20 -24.01 10.13 11.92
C VAL A 20 -24.97 9.30 11.08
N GLU A 21 -25.50 9.90 10.01
CA GLU A 21 -26.27 9.17 9.02
C GLU A 21 -25.36 8.20 8.25
N VAL A 22 -25.75 6.94 8.18
CA VAL A 22 -25.01 5.88 7.51
C VAL A 22 -25.98 4.90 6.82
N ASP A 23 -25.57 4.35 5.68
CA ASP A 23 -26.31 3.29 5.02
C ASP A 23 -26.33 2.01 5.88
N GLU A 24 -27.48 1.33 5.91
CA GLU A 24 -27.65 0.05 6.63
C GLU A 24 -26.60 -1.00 6.22
N SER A 25 -26.09 -0.94 4.98
CA SER A 25 -25.04 -1.85 4.51
C SER A 25 -23.74 -1.74 5.29
N VAL A 26 -23.39 -0.54 5.76
CA VAL A 26 -22.18 -0.33 6.59
C VAL A 26 -22.38 -0.97 7.95
N ILE A 27 -23.54 -0.75 8.58
CA ILE A 27 -23.89 -1.36 9.87
C ILE A 27 -23.87 -2.89 9.73
N GLN A 28 -24.50 -3.42 8.69
CA GLN A 28 -24.49 -4.85 8.41
C GLN A 28 -23.07 -5.39 8.20
N HIS A 29 -22.19 -4.65 7.53
CA HIS A 29 -20.80 -5.05 7.38
C HIS A 29 -20.06 -5.10 8.72
N LEU A 30 -20.26 -4.09 9.59
CA LEU A 30 -19.65 -4.05 10.92
C LEU A 30 -20.06 -5.23 11.80
N THR A 31 -21.30 -5.75 11.66
CA THR A 31 -21.74 -6.94 12.43
C THR A 31 -20.96 -8.22 12.13
N GLN A 32 -20.16 -8.26 11.05
CA GLN A 32 -19.37 -9.43 10.66
C GLN A 32 -18.05 -9.56 11.43
N PHE A 33 -17.63 -8.51 12.14
CA PHE A 33 -16.37 -8.46 12.88
C PHE A 33 -16.55 -8.84 14.34
N ASP A 34 -15.43 -9.08 15.03
CA ASP A 34 -15.44 -9.29 16.47
C ASP A 34 -15.67 -7.97 17.24
N ILE A 35 -15.96 -8.11 18.53
CA ILE A 35 -16.26 -6.98 19.41
C ILE A 35 -15.11 -5.95 19.49
N GLN A 36 -13.86 -6.38 19.34
CA GLN A 36 -12.70 -5.49 19.47
C GLN A 36 -12.56 -4.62 18.22
N THR A 37 -12.69 -5.22 17.04
CA THR A 37 -12.67 -4.51 15.77
C THR A 37 -13.87 -3.57 15.64
N GLN A 38 -15.07 -4.01 16.05
CA GLN A 38 -16.26 -3.16 16.04
C GLN A 38 -16.08 -1.93 16.94
N ASP A 39 -15.64 -2.12 18.18
CA ASP A 39 -15.42 -1.04 19.14
C ASP A 39 -14.36 -0.05 18.61
N ALA A 40 -13.24 -0.54 18.08
CA ALA A 40 -12.20 0.30 17.49
C ALA A 40 -12.71 1.14 16.31
N LEU A 41 -13.47 0.54 15.38
CA LEU A 41 -14.04 1.26 14.24
C LEU A 41 -15.06 2.31 14.69
N LEU A 42 -15.89 2.00 15.69
CA LEU A 42 -16.86 2.95 16.24
C LEU A 42 -16.18 4.12 16.93
N VAL A 43 -15.08 3.89 17.65
CA VAL A 43 -14.26 4.96 18.24
C VAL A 43 -13.65 5.87 17.16
N ILE A 44 -13.22 5.31 16.03
CA ILE A 44 -12.73 6.11 14.89
C ILE A 44 -13.86 6.99 14.32
N VAL A 45 -15.07 6.44 14.16
CA VAL A 45 -16.23 7.23 13.70
C VAL A 45 -16.63 8.30 14.73
N GLU A 46 -16.61 7.98 16.03
CA GLU A 46 -16.90 8.91 17.11
C GLU A 46 -15.90 10.08 17.11
N LYS A 47 -14.62 9.79 16.90
CA LYS A 47 -13.58 10.81 16.75
C LYS A 47 -13.91 11.75 15.60
N ALA A 48 -14.29 11.22 14.44
CA ALA A 48 -14.72 12.04 13.30
C ALA A 48 -15.97 12.88 13.62
N ALA A 49 -16.96 12.31 14.31
CA ALA A 49 -18.21 12.98 14.70
C ALA A 49 -17.97 14.12 15.68
N SER A 50 -17.04 13.93 16.62
CA SER A 50 -16.63 14.94 17.59
C SER A 50 -15.93 16.13 16.92
N THR A 51 -15.26 15.93 15.78
CA THR A 51 -14.66 17.00 14.97
C THR A 51 -15.71 17.71 14.11
N SER A 52 -16.49 16.96 13.33
CA SER A 52 -17.54 17.50 12.45
C SER A 52 -18.48 16.41 11.95
N SER A 53 -19.79 16.64 12.02
CA SER A 53 -20.80 15.76 11.42
C SER A 53 -20.56 15.52 9.92
N GLY A 54 -20.09 16.54 9.20
CA GLY A 54 -19.75 16.41 7.78
C GLY A 54 -18.56 15.47 7.55
N LEU A 55 -17.56 15.47 8.43
CA LEU A 55 -16.39 14.60 8.33
C LEU A 55 -16.77 13.16 8.67
N ALA A 56 -17.56 12.96 9.73
CA ALA A 56 -18.09 11.66 10.13
C ALA A 56 -18.94 11.01 9.03
N TYR A 57 -19.86 11.77 8.43
CA TYR A 57 -20.65 11.30 7.29
C TYR A 57 -19.76 10.86 6.12
N GLN A 58 -18.73 11.65 5.79
CA GLN A 58 -17.83 11.32 4.68
C GLN A 58 -16.97 10.08 4.98
N LEU A 59 -16.52 9.92 6.23
CA LEU A 59 -15.81 8.73 6.68
C LEU A 59 -16.73 7.51 6.63
N ALA A 60 -17.92 7.58 7.22
CA ALA A 60 -18.88 6.48 7.33
C ALA A 60 -19.24 5.90 5.94
N ASN A 61 -19.48 6.77 4.96
CA ASN A 61 -19.76 6.37 3.57
C ASN A 61 -18.58 5.66 2.87
N ARG A 62 -17.35 5.83 3.37
CA ARG A 62 -16.15 5.17 2.84
C ARG A 62 -15.67 4.03 3.74
N LEU A 63 -16.28 3.84 4.90
CA LEU A 63 -15.80 2.96 5.96
C LEU A 63 -15.74 1.51 5.49
N GLN A 64 -16.78 1.02 4.81
CA GLN A 64 -16.77 -0.33 4.25
C GLN A 64 -15.57 -0.56 3.32
N ARG A 65 -15.32 0.36 2.39
CA ARG A 65 -14.20 0.25 1.46
C ARG A 65 -12.84 0.40 2.16
N ALA A 66 -12.78 1.23 3.20
CA ALA A 66 -11.58 1.41 4.01
C ALA A 66 -11.21 0.11 4.74
N ILE A 67 -12.19 -0.56 5.36
CA ILE A 67 -12.00 -1.84 6.07
C ILE A 67 -11.53 -2.95 5.11
N GLU A 68 -12.01 -2.95 3.86
CA GLU A 68 -11.58 -3.93 2.85
C GLU A 68 -10.11 -3.77 2.42
N LEU A 69 -9.55 -2.57 2.54
CA LEU A 69 -8.25 -2.21 1.95
C LEU A 69 -7.16 -1.90 2.99
N MET A 70 -7.53 -1.58 4.23
CA MET A 70 -6.65 -1.01 5.23
C MET A 70 -6.83 -1.69 6.58
N GLU A 71 -5.71 -1.90 7.28
CA GLU A 71 -5.70 -2.27 8.70
C GLU A 71 -6.20 -1.11 9.57
N LEU A 72 -6.68 -1.40 10.78
CA LEU A 72 -7.26 -0.40 11.70
C LEU A 72 -6.33 0.79 11.93
N GLU A 73 -5.05 0.56 12.15
CA GLU A 73 -4.06 1.62 12.38
C GLU A 73 -3.91 2.54 11.16
N THR A 74 -4.10 1.99 9.94
CA THR A 74 -4.05 2.78 8.71
C THR A 74 -5.31 3.62 8.54
N ILE A 75 -6.48 3.08 8.90
CA ILE A 75 -7.75 3.83 8.88
C ILE A 75 -7.69 5.00 9.88
N GLU A 76 -7.18 4.77 11.09
CA GLU A 76 -7.05 5.83 12.10
C GLU A 76 -6.08 6.93 11.63
N MET A 77 -4.91 6.55 11.11
CA MET A 77 -3.93 7.50 10.57
C MET A 77 -4.47 8.31 9.38
N TRP A 78 -5.28 7.68 8.52
CA TRP A 78 -5.95 8.36 7.42
C TRP A 78 -7.00 9.38 7.92
N LEU A 79 -7.76 9.03 8.97
CA LEU A 79 -8.67 9.97 9.62
C LEU A 79 -7.92 11.16 10.24
N ASP A 80 -6.79 10.91 10.92
CA ASP A 80 -5.98 11.97 11.52
C ASP A 80 -5.51 12.99 10.48
N GLN A 81 -5.04 12.51 9.32
CA GLN A 81 -4.67 13.39 8.22
C GLN A 81 -5.85 14.22 7.71
N ALA A 82 -7.05 13.63 7.63
CA ALA A 82 -8.24 14.35 7.22
C ALA A 82 -8.63 15.42 8.25
N ILE A 83 -8.49 15.15 9.55
CA ILE A 83 -8.74 16.11 10.64
C ILE A 83 -7.73 17.27 10.58
N ASP A 84 -6.44 16.99 10.41
CA ASP A 84 -5.40 18.03 10.27
C ASP A 84 -5.69 18.99 9.09
N VAL A 85 -6.16 18.44 7.98
CA VAL A 85 -6.56 19.24 6.81
C VAL A 85 -7.89 19.95 7.06
N PHE A 86 -8.82 19.34 7.78
CA PHE A 86 -10.07 19.98 8.19
C PHE A 86 -9.80 21.24 9.03
N ASP A 87 -8.93 21.15 10.02
CA ASP A 87 -8.62 22.25 10.93
C ASP A 87 -7.96 23.44 10.22
N SER A 88 -7.24 23.18 9.12
CA SER A 88 -6.52 24.21 8.36
C SER A 88 -7.25 24.73 7.12
N LYS A 89 -8.04 23.89 6.44
CA LYS A 89 -8.67 24.19 5.14
C LYS A 89 -10.18 23.91 5.10
N GLY A 90 -10.77 23.44 6.19
CA GLY A 90 -12.18 23.09 6.29
C GLY A 90 -12.56 21.78 5.58
N LEU A 91 -13.86 21.51 5.54
CA LEU A 91 -14.43 20.24 5.10
C LEU A 91 -14.02 19.84 3.68
N TYR A 92 -13.94 20.79 2.75
CA TYR A 92 -13.59 20.48 1.35
C TYR A 92 -12.18 19.87 1.24
N GLY A 93 -11.20 20.43 1.97
CA GLY A 93 -9.84 19.88 1.98
C GLY A 93 -9.79 18.50 2.64
N ALA A 94 -10.55 18.29 3.71
CA ALA A 94 -10.65 16.98 4.35
C ALA A 94 -11.26 15.92 3.40
N ILE A 95 -12.27 16.30 2.60
CA ILE A 95 -12.86 15.42 1.59
C ILE A 95 -11.83 15.02 0.52
N GLU A 96 -10.92 15.92 0.12
CA GLU A 96 -9.85 15.56 -0.81
C GLU A 96 -8.96 14.45 -0.22
N VAL A 97 -8.57 14.55 1.06
CA VAL A 97 -7.82 13.49 1.76
C VAL A 97 -8.63 12.20 1.84
N LEU A 98 -9.93 12.29 2.15
CA LEU A 98 -10.80 11.10 2.21
C LEU A 98 -11.03 10.47 0.81
N ASN A 99 -10.86 11.22 -0.28
CA ASN A 99 -10.91 10.66 -1.63
C ASN A 99 -9.62 9.94 -2.04
N GLU A 100 -8.53 10.09 -1.30
CA GLU A 100 -7.26 9.41 -1.56
C GLU A 100 -7.18 8.01 -0.91
N LEU A 101 -8.30 7.44 -0.46
CA LEU A 101 -8.39 6.16 0.24
C LEU A 101 -7.54 5.05 -0.40
N GLU A 102 -7.72 4.80 -1.71
CA GLU A 102 -6.98 3.73 -2.41
C GLU A 102 -5.48 4.03 -2.47
N SER A 103 -5.11 5.30 -2.59
CA SER A 103 -3.70 5.72 -2.55
C SER A 103 -3.11 5.43 -1.18
N VAL A 104 -3.79 5.83 -0.10
CA VAL A 104 -3.34 5.59 1.27
C VAL A 104 -3.22 4.10 1.57
N ALA A 105 -4.21 3.30 1.17
CA ALA A 105 -4.18 1.85 1.28
C ALA A 105 -3.00 1.24 0.52
N SER A 106 -2.77 1.65 -0.72
CA SER A 106 -1.64 1.20 -1.53
C SER A 106 -0.31 1.54 -0.87
N HIS A 107 -0.15 2.76 -0.34
CA HIS A 107 1.07 3.16 0.37
C HIS A 107 1.27 2.38 1.68
N ALA A 108 0.20 2.07 2.42
CA ALA A 108 0.28 1.27 3.64
C ALA A 108 0.69 -0.18 3.32
N GLN A 109 0.07 -0.80 2.32
CA GLN A 109 0.48 -2.13 1.86
C GLN A 109 1.92 -2.14 1.35
N GLN A 110 2.32 -1.15 0.58
CA GLN A 110 3.70 -0.99 0.09
C GLN A 110 4.74 -0.95 1.22
N LYS A 111 4.39 -0.37 2.38
CA LYS A 111 5.27 -0.38 3.57
C LYS A 111 5.36 -1.77 4.21
N LEU A 112 4.30 -2.56 4.17
CA LEU A 112 4.26 -3.91 4.72
C LEU A 112 4.94 -4.95 3.81
N THR A 113 4.79 -4.81 2.50
CA THR A 113 5.18 -5.82 1.50
C THR A 113 6.49 -5.48 0.80
N GLY A 114 7.03 -4.30 1.09
CA GLY A 114 8.31 -3.82 0.59
C GLY A 114 9.47 -4.70 1.05
N ILE A 115 10.31 -5.07 0.09
CA ILE A 115 11.59 -5.75 0.36
C ILE A 115 12.71 -4.73 0.21
N PRO A 116 13.42 -4.37 1.29
CA PRO A 116 14.63 -3.59 1.17
C PRO A 116 15.71 -4.43 0.51
N PHE A 117 16.51 -3.81 -0.35
CA PHE A 117 17.57 -4.49 -1.09
C PHE A 117 18.55 -5.20 -0.16
N GLU A 118 18.84 -4.62 1.01
CA GLU A 118 19.75 -5.16 2.01
C GLU A 118 19.31 -6.54 2.54
N GLU A 119 18.02 -6.85 2.54
CA GLU A 119 17.51 -8.18 2.94
C GLU A 119 17.86 -9.27 1.92
N VAL A 120 18.02 -8.90 0.65
CA VAL A 120 18.14 -9.86 -0.47
C VAL A 120 19.46 -9.78 -1.23
N CYS A 121 20.28 -8.77 -0.98
CA CYS A 121 21.49 -8.48 -1.76
C CYS A 121 22.45 -9.68 -1.86
N THR A 122 22.78 -10.29 -0.73
CA THR A 122 23.68 -11.46 -0.67
C THR A 122 23.09 -12.65 -1.44
N MET A 123 21.77 -12.84 -1.39
CA MET A 123 21.14 -13.92 -2.13
C MET A 123 21.17 -13.65 -3.64
N LEU A 124 20.91 -12.42 -4.06
CA LEU A 124 20.97 -12.01 -5.47
C LEU A 124 22.38 -12.13 -6.04
N GLU A 125 23.42 -11.78 -5.26
CA GLU A 125 24.82 -11.95 -5.68
C GLU A 125 25.16 -13.43 -5.94
N HIS A 126 24.80 -14.32 -5.01
CA HIS A 126 24.98 -15.76 -5.21
C HIS A 126 24.19 -16.29 -6.41
N PHE A 127 22.98 -15.77 -6.60
CA PHE A 127 22.13 -16.14 -7.74
C PHE A 127 22.78 -15.77 -9.07
N VAL A 128 23.33 -14.55 -9.21
CA VAL A 128 24.07 -14.11 -10.41
C VAL A 128 25.30 -14.98 -10.64
N ILE A 129 26.07 -15.26 -9.59
CA ILE A 129 27.24 -16.15 -9.68
C ILE A 129 26.81 -17.53 -10.18
N GLY A 130 25.66 -18.04 -9.75
CA GLY A 130 25.11 -19.33 -10.20
C GLY A 130 24.75 -19.40 -11.69
N LEU A 131 24.52 -18.27 -12.37
CA LEU A 131 24.12 -18.26 -13.79
C LEU A 131 25.29 -18.62 -14.75
N ASN A 132 26.51 -18.18 -14.45
CA ASN A 132 27.67 -18.40 -15.33
C ASN A 132 29.04 -18.42 -14.61
N GLY A 133 29.08 -18.24 -13.28
CA GLY A 133 30.31 -18.21 -12.49
C GLY A 133 31.02 -16.86 -12.47
N ARG A 134 30.72 -15.93 -13.39
CA ARG A 134 31.23 -14.56 -13.33
C ARG A 134 30.57 -13.81 -12.17
N ARG A 135 31.40 -13.23 -11.29
CA ARG A 135 30.94 -12.29 -10.27
C ARG A 135 30.60 -10.95 -10.92
N LEU A 136 29.39 -10.47 -10.67
CA LEU A 136 28.98 -9.08 -10.88
C LEU A 136 28.63 -8.51 -9.52
N LYS A 137 29.01 -7.26 -9.27
CA LYS A 137 28.61 -6.55 -8.06
C LYS A 137 27.14 -6.18 -8.17
N ILE A 138 26.42 -6.11 -7.06
CA ILE A 138 25.05 -5.59 -7.04
C ILE A 138 24.99 -4.44 -6.03
N GLU A 139 24.51 -3.27 -6.48
CA GLU A 139 24.37 -2.07 -5.65
C GLU A 139 22.99 -1.42 -5.81
N THR A 140 22.69 -0.46 -4.95
CA THR A 140 21.45 0.31 -5.01
C THR A 140 21.62 1.60 -5.81
N ASP A 141 20.67 1.92 -6.67
CA ASP A 141 20.51 3.23 -7.30
C ASP A 141 19.00 3.53 -7.46
N LYS A 142 18.64 4.79 -7.67
CA LYS A 142 17.28 5.18 -8.05
C LYS A 142 16.86 4.58 -9.39
N LYS A 143 17.82 4.36 -10.29
CA LYS A 143 17.58 3.74 -11.61
C LYS A 143 18.03 2.29 -11.62
N THR A 144 17.31 1.46 -12.38
CA THR A 144 17.69 0.07 -12.65
C THR A 144 18.52 -0.01 -13.92
N TYR A 145 19.80 -0.36 -13.82
CA TYR A 145 20.72 -0.47 -14.97
C TYR A 145 21.97 -1.28 -14.61
N THR A 146 22.83 -1.51 -15.59
CA THR A 146 24.14 -2.15 -15.42
C THR A 146 25.20 -1.30 -16.11
N ASP A 147 26.37 -1.14 -15.49
CA ASP A 147 27.55 -0.54 -16.12
C ASP A 147 28.51 -1.61 -16.69
N THR A 148 28.02 -2.85 -16.82
CA THR A 148 28.73 -4.07 -17.23
C THR A 148 29.60 -4.74 -16.15
N GLU A 149 29.85 -4.08 -15.03
CA GLU A 149 30.58 -4.62 -13.86
C GLU A 149 29.68 -4.74 -12.63
N THR A 150 28.76 -3.79 -12.48
CA THR A 150 27.81 -3.63 -11.37
C THR A 150 26.38 -3.58 -11.92
N ILE A 151 25.50 -4.34 -11.28
CA ILE A 151 24.06 -4.29 -11.47
C ILE A 151 23.48 -3.35 -10.42
N PHE A 152 22.80 -2.29 -10.84
CA PHE A 152 22.14 -1.33 -9.98
C PHE A 152 20.64 -1.61 -9.92
N LEU A 153 20.12 -1.77 -8.70
CA LEU A 153 18.71 -2.05 -8.41
C LEU A 153 18.11 -0.99 -7.46
N PRO A 154 16.78 -0.86 -7.37
CA PRO A 154 16.15 0.00 -6.38
C PRO A 154 16.47 -0.47 -4.95
N SER A 155 16.61 0.49 -4.03
CA SER A 155 16.85 0.22 -2.60
C SER A 155 15.67 -0.46 -1.91
N ILE A 156 14.46 -0.37 -2.49
CA ILE A 156 13.27 -1.08 -2.03
C ILE A 156 12.40 -1.46 -3.24
N LEU A 157 11.83 -2.66 -3.23
CA LEU A 157 10.77 -3.07 -4.18
C LEU A 157 9.49 -3.41 -3.43
N ASN A 158 8.40 -2.81 -3.88
CA ASN A 158 7.06 -2.90 -3.30
C ASN A 158 5.99 -2.83 -4.41
N ARG A 159 6.27 -3.41 -5.56
CA ARG A 159 5.39 -3.33 -6.75
C ARG A 159 4.15 -4.21 -6.64
N PHE A 160 4.26 -5.32 -5.92
CA PHE A 160 3.22 -6.33 -5.76
C PHE A 160 2.74 -6.40 -4.30
N ALA A 161 1.53 -6.91 -4.12
CA ALA A 161 0.92 -7.13 -2.81
C ALA A 161 1.62 -8.24 -2.02
N GLU A 162 2.18 -9.25 -2.69
CA GLU A 162 2.91 -10.32 -2.00
C GLU A 162 4.40 -10.00 -1.90
N LYS A 163 4.98 -10.17 -0.70
CA LYS A 163 6.42 -10.00 -0.48
C LYS A 163 7.21 -10.93 -1.40
N ASP A 164 6.78 -12.18 -1.55
CA ASP A 164 7.44 -13.15 -2.44
C ASP A 164 7.45 -12.73 -3.91
N ASP A 165 6.39 -12.08 -4.41
CA ASP A 165 6.35 -11.57 -5.79
C ASP A 165 7.33 -10.41 -6.00
N ASN A 166 7.48 -9.53 -5.00
CA ASN A 166 8.51 -8.49 -5.02
C ASN A 166 9.92 -9.10 -5.02
N PHE A 167 10.13 -10.22 -4.34
CA PHE A 167 11.40 -10.94 -4.39
C PHE A 167 11.66 -11.57 -5.76
N GLN A 168 10.64 -12.15 -6.39
CA GLN A 168 10.76 -12.64 -7.77
C GLN A 168 11.06 -11.50 -8.74
N LEU A 169 10.47 -10.32 -8.55
CA LEU A 169 10.77 -9.14 -9.36
C LEU A 169 12.25 -8.75 -9.26
N TYR A 170 12.85 -8.74 -8.06
CA TYR A 170 14.28 -8.53 -7.90
C TYR A 170 15.11 -9.53 -8.73
N LYS A 171 14.76 -10.82 -8.70
CA LYS A 171 15.45 -11.84 -9.52
C LYS A 171 15.30 -11.58 -11.01
N CYS A 172 14.09 -11.24 -11.47
CA CYS A 172 13.83 -10.92 -12.87
C CYS A 172 14.68 -9.73 -13.35
N MET A 173 14.74 -8.65 -12.55
CA MET A 173 15.55 -7.47 -12.86
C MET A 173 17.04 -7.83 -12.95
N VAL A 174 17.54 -8.60 -11.98
CA VAL A 174 18.93 -9.04 -11.93
C VAL A 174 19.28 -9.93 -13.13
N VAL A 175 18.43 -10.93 -13.45
CA VAL A 175 18.65 -11.83 -14.60
C VAL A 175 18.61 -11.06 -15.90
N PHE A 176 17.70 -10.10 -16.02
CA PHE A 176 17.59 -9.28 -17.22
C PHE A 176 18.87 -8.47 -17.45
N LEU A 177 19.37 -7.77 -16.43
CA LEU A 177 20.61 -6.98 -16.53
C LEU A 177 21.85 -7.86 -16.70
N TRP A 178 21.91 -9.01 -16.03
CA TRP A 178 22.95 -10.02 -16.27
C TRP A 178 22.91 -10.52 -17.72
N ALA A 179 21.73 -10.79 -18.28
CA ALA A 179 21.57 -11.29 -19.64
C ALA A 179 22.00 -10.25 -20.68
N GLN A 180 21.71 -8.96 -20.43
CA GLN A 180 22.26 -7.87 -21.24
C GLN A 180 23.79 -7.93 -21.27
N ASN A 181 24.43 -8.15 -20.12
CA ASN A 181 25.89 -8.34 -20.01
C ASN A 181 26.40 -9.58 -20.74
N TRP A 182 25.69 -10.69 -20.63
CA TRP A 182 26.11 -11.96 -21.22
C TRP A 182 25.97 -11.97 -22.75
N PHE A 183 24.81 -11.55 -23.26
CA PHE A 183 24.52 -11.55 -24.69
C PHE A 183 24.99 -10.28 -25.40
N GLY A 184 25.40 -9.26 -24.65
CA GLY A 184 25.92 -8.01 -25.21
C GLY A 184 24.88 -7.24 -26.01
N THR A 185 23.65 -7.15 -25.52
CA THR A 185 22.51 -6.58 -26.28
C THR A 185 22.72 -5.11 -26.67
N TRP A 186 23.53 -4.36 -25.93
CA TRP A 186 23.94 -2.99 -26.27
C TRP A 186 24.91 -2.88 -27.45
N ARG A 187 25.47 -4.00 -27.94
CA ARG A 187 26.28 -4.02 -29.16
C ARG A 187 25.43 -3.99 -30.43
N GLY A 188 24.12 -4.21 -30.31
CA GLY A 188 23.19 -4.09 -31.42
C GLY A 188 22.96 -2.62 -31.80
N ASN A 189 22.75 -2.36 -33.08
CA ASN A 189 22.30 -1.05 -33.55
C ASN A 189 20.82 -0.88 -33.18
N ILE A 190 20.57 -0.34 -31.99
CA ILE A 190 19.21 -0.15 -31.46
C ILE A 190 18.39 0.75 -32.37
N THR A 191 19.01 1.75 -33.01
CA THR A 191 18.32 2.64 -33.96
C THR A 191 17.73 1.86 -35.13
N GLU A 192 18.55 1.03 -35.77
CA GLU A 192 18.12 0.16 -36.89
C GLU A 192 17.07 -0.87 -36.46
N ALA A 193 17.14 -1.37 -35.21
CA ALA A 193 16.15 -2.28 -34.66
C ALA A 193 14.83 -1.60 -34.26
N LEU A 194 14.79 -0.27 -34.09
CA LEU A 194 13.58 0.48 -33.74
C LEU A 194 12.89 1.09 -34.96
N GLU A 195 13.61 1.31 -36.06
CA GLU A 195 13.05 1.76 -37.35
C GLU A 195 11.91 0.87 -37.88
N GLN A 196 11.88 -0.41 -37.50
CA GLN A 196 10.80 -1.34 -37.88
C GLN A 196 9.47 -1.12 -37.12
N TYR A 197 9.45 -0.24 -36.12
CA TYR A 197 8.28 0.08 -35.30
C TYR A 197 7.80 1.54 -35.45
N GLU A 198 8.47 2.33 -36.28
CA GLU A 198 7.97 3.64 -36.77
C GLU A 198 7.09 3.47 -38.02
#